data_AF-A0A6I6MYG6-F1
#
_entry.id   AF-A0A6I6MYG6-F1
#
_cell.length_a   1.000
_cell.length_b   1.000
_cell.length_c   1.000
_cell.angle_alpha   90.00
_cell.angle_beta   90.00
_cell.angle_gamma   90.00
#
_symmetry.space_group_name_H-M   'P 1'
#
loop_
_entity.id
_entity.type
_entity.pdbx_description
1 polymer ?
#
loop_
_entity_poly.entity_id
_entity_poly.type
_entity_poly.pdbx_seq_one_letter_code
_entity_poly.pdbx_strand_id
1 'polypeptide(L)'
;MSSAPRGGKHRRRARIAVPAAAATLLLGGAGAFLMAPANAASLPTDIGVTGHGSVGKSQLTARVHGALTAPAANTPAVLRPAASTGASSGTTTSPKPQPSSSGTAGTQIIGGTTTSISTAPWMVQLWYYDDKGTTDTSDDVGFFCGGTVVSPTKILTAAHCVSGYDWHANGSIVYGTDQLPTTDSSTNTTDLHGGTVTGVWRQWNAPSFKITSSGTAVNDVAVLTLPNPISAKPLPITTSDDTTSYKAGTQAQIYGWGRTSSTSQDISQTLRKATVPVNGDSTCSSYYGGDFVAGAMTCVGASASGSDSGTVATCNGDSGGPLVVGGRVVGVVSWGVQDCVSQGSYSVFTKLSTYVGAAEPRIDDTDLSGDGRADMFAIASNGQGYEYDSRGKSFGSRVSLGDWSGVNLVRQADLDRDGYADLLVRTTDGSLYWQHYNLSTGNTEVSALGSGWNGMKVMLVPGDVTGDGYQDLLAVDSSGNIWLYPGTGHGNFGSRVKLGYGWNMYGANVFGKGDFTGDGKLDLLAQDSSGNLWLYKGTGNKSAPLASRVKIGYGFHYTAYVMNGDMTGNGHSDLIARDSSGNLWLYEGTGDVSHPLASRVKIGYGYNGYRLS
;
A
#
# COMPACT_ATOMS: atom_id res chain seq x y z
N MET A 1 50.97 68.54 -52.21
CA MET A 1 49.94 69.44 -52.74
C MET A 1 48.61 68.67 -52.81
N SER A 2 47.50 69.37 -52.57
CA SER A 2 46.09 69.10 -52.91
C SER A 2 45.42 67.70 -52.84
N SER A 3 44.13 67.79 -52.48
CA SER A 3 42.99 66.94 -52.88
C SER A 3 42.83 65.49 -52.39
N ALA A 4 41.70 65.27 -51.72
CA ALA A 4 40.97 64.00 -51.57
C ALA A 4 39.71 64.07 -52.49
N PRO A 5 38.64 63.25 -52.37
CA PRO A 5 38.45 61.99 -51.63
C PRO A 5 37.74 60.87 -52.43
N ARG A 6 37.62 59.65 -51.86
CA ARG A 6 36.33 58.92 -51.61
C ARG A 6 36.50 57.41 -51.33
N GLY A 7 35.68 56.91 -50.40
CA GLY A 7 35.01 55.60 -50.52
C GLY A 7 35.74 54.33 -50.08
N GLY A 8 35.40 53.80 -48.90
CA GLY A 8 35.77 52.44 -48.48
C GLY A 8 35.25 52.13 -47.07
N LYS A 9 34.38 51.11 -46.91
CA LYS A 9 33.74 50.80 -45.61
C LYS A 9 34.63 49.89 -44.77
N HIS A 10 35.18 50.39 -43.66
CA HIS A 10 35.89 49.56 -42.68
C HIS A 10 34.92 48.79 -41.76
N ARG A 11 35.14 47.47 -41.62
CA ARG A 11 34.65 46.69 -40.48
C ARG A 11 35.65 46.82 -39.31
N ARG A 12 35.18 47.22 -38.12
CA ARG A 12 35.83 46.93 -36.83
C ARG A 12 34.79 46.51 -35.80
N ARG A 13 35.21 45.70 -34.81
CA ARG A 13 34.34 45.15 -33.76
C ARG A 13 33.92 46.26 -32.78
N ALA A 14 32.66 46.24 -32.36
CA ALA A 14 32.19 46.93 -31.16
C ALA A 14 31.62 45.88 -30.18
N ARG A 15 31.75 46.13 -28.87
CA ARG A 15 31.04 45.36 -27.84
C ARG A 15 29.58 45.83 -27.82
N ILE A 16 28.63 44.91 -27.70
CA ILE A 16 27.21 45.21 -27.52
C ILE A 16 26.78 44.63 -26.18
N ALA A 17 26.24 45.47 -25.31
CA ALA A 17 25.53 45.04 -24.12
C ALA A 17 24.13 44.54 -24.50
N VAL A 18 23.62 43.52 -23.81
CA VAL A 18 22.30 42.95 -24.09
C VAL A 18 21.23 43.74 -23.33
N PRO A 19 20.30 44.45 -24.00
CA PRO A 19 19.06 44.90 -23.37
C PRO A 19 18.10 43.72 -23.24
N ALA A 20 17.33 43.66 -22.16
CA ALA A 20 16.29 42.65 -22.00
C ALA A 20 15.17 42.86 -23.03
N ALA A 21 14.81 41.79 -23.76
CA ALA A 21 13.67 41.80 -24.66
C ALA A 21 12.39 41.44 -23.88
N ALA A 22 11.38 42.29 -23.93
CA ALA A 22 10.08 42.00 -23.33
C ALA A 22 9.32 40.96 -24.16
N ALA A 23 8.92 39.85 -23.54
CA ALA A 23 8.04 38.86 -24.16
C ALA A 23 6.57 39.25 -23.91
N THR A 24 5.85 39.63 -24.96
CA THR A 24 4.43 40.03 -24.87
C THR A 24 3.54 38.80 -24.69
N LEU A 25 3.04 38.58 -23.47
CA LEU A 25 2.16 37.44 -23.18
C LEU A 25 0.73 37.74 -23.66
N LEU A 26 0.21 36.94 -24.60
CA LEU A 26 -1.18 37.04 -25.05
C LEU A 26 -2.12 36.42 -24.02
N LEU A 27 -2.85 37.26 -23.29
CA LEU A 27 -3.85 36.85 -22.30
C LEU A 27 -5.11 36.29 -22.97
N GLY A 28 -5.11 34.98 -23.23
CA GLY A 28 -6.35 34.21 -23.35
C GLY A 28 -7.04 34.12 -21.98
N GLY A 29 -8.31 34.53 -21.90
CA GLY A 29 -8.96 34.83 -20.62
C GLY A 29 -9.25 33.62 -19.73
N ALA A 30 -8.43 33.43 -18.70
CA ALA A 30 -8.84 32.82 -17.44
C ALA A 30 -8.97 33.93 -16.39
N GLY A 31 -10.17 34.12 -15.83
CA GLY A 31 -10.49 35.24 -14.93
C GLY A 31 -9.94 35.07 -13.51
N ALA A 32 -8.62 35.14 -13.34
CA ALA A 32 -7.97 35.11 -12.04
C ALA A 32 -8.21 36.41 -11.25
N PHE A 33 -9.35 36.50 -10.56
CA PHE A 33 -9.58 37.53 -9.55
C PHE A 33 -8.69 37.27 -8.33
N LEU A 34 -7.51 37.90 -8.33
CA LEU A 34 -6.68 38.06 -7.14
C LEU A 34 -7.33 39.06 -6.17
N MET A 35 -8.43 38.64 -5.55
CA MET A 35 -8.84 39.21 -4.26
C MET A 35 -8.08 38.47 -3.17
N ALA A 36 -7.47 39.21 -2.23
CA ALA A 36 -7.02 38.62 -0.99
C ALA A 36 -8.23 37.97 -0.29
N PRO A 37 -8.09 36.77 0.32
CA PRO A 37 -9.21 36.07 0.92
C PRO A 37 -9.84 36.92 2.03
N ALA A 38 -11.10 37.31 1.83
CA ALA A 38 -11.84 38.11 2.78
C ALA A 38 -12.19 37.24 4.00
N ASN A 39 -11.34 37.29 5.03
CA ASN A 39 -11.46 36.55 6.29
C ASN A 39 -11.91 35.09 6.08
N ALA A 40 -11.03 34.27 5.50
CA ALA A 40 -11.21 32.82 5.59
C ALA A 40 -11.46 32.45 7.06
N ALA A 41 -12.58 31.77 7.34
CA ALA A 41 -12.88 31.33 8.68
C ALA A 41 -11.72 30.47 9.17
N SER A 42 -11.23 30.73 10.39
CA SER A 42 -10.13 29.97 10.98
C SER A 42 -10.59 28.54 11.23
N LEU A 43 -10.36 27.66 10.26
CA LEU A 43 -10.67 26.25 10.37
C LEU A 43 -9.91 25.64 11.56
N PRO A 44 -10.54 24.73 12.32
CA PRO A 44 -9.86 24.01 13.39
C PRO A 44 -8.60 23.31 12.89
N THR A 45 -7.48 23.51 13.59
CA THR A 45 -6.22 22.80 13.35
C THR A 45 -6.09 21.53 14.19
N ASP A 46 -7.16 21.13 14.88
CA ASP A 46 -7.29 19.84 15.54
C ASP A 46 -8.27 18.99 14.74
N ILE A 47 -7.81 17.83 14.29
CA ILE A 47 -8.55 16.89 13.44
C ILE A 47 -8.58 15.47 14.03
N GLY A 48 -8.16 15.28 15.29
CA GLY A 48 -8.07 13.98 15.99
C GLY A 48 -6.71 13.27 15.79
N VAL A 49 -6.12 13.42 14.60
CA VAL A 49 -4.86 12.77 14.22
C VAL A 49 -3.68 13.13 15.13
N THR A 50 -2.93 12.11 15.56
CA THR A 50 -1.66 12.27 16.29
C THR A 50 -0.54 11.43 15.69
N GLY A 51 0.67 11.98 15.65
CA GLY A 51 1.85 11.31 15.08
C GLY A 51 2.23 10.01 15.83
N HIS A 52 2.46 8.93 15.09
CA HIS A 52 2.81 7.63 15.66
C HIS A 52 4.20 7.65 16.31
N GLY A 53 4.34 6.94 17.43
CA GLY A 53 5.61 6.82 18.14
C GLY A 53 6.67 6.09 17.29
N SER A 54 7.79 6.76 17.01
CA SER A 54 8.91 6.16 16.28
C SER A 54 10.04 5.72 17.22
N VAL A 55 10.55 4.51 17.01
CA VAL A 55 11.70 3.98 17.74
C VAL A 55 12.98 4.68 17.26
N GLY A 56 13.85 5.07 18.20
CA GLY A 56 15.07 5.81 17.87
C GLY A 56 16.03 5.02 16.98
N LYS A 57 16.68 5.70 16.01
CA LYS A 57 17.56 5.06 15.00
C LYS A 57 18.63 4.15 15.61
N SER A 58 19.22 4.51 16.75
CA SER A 58 20.22 3.68 17.45
C SER A 58 19.65 2.33 17.91
N GLN A 59 18.43 2.30 18.45
CA GLN A 59 17.75 1.08 18.88
C GLN A 59 17.30 0.23 17.68
N LEU A 60 16.83 0.87 16.59
CA LEU A 60 16.54 0.17 15.34
C LEU A 60 17.80 -0.47 14.72
N THR A 61 18.93 0.25 14.69
CA THR A 61 20.22 -0.32 14.27
C THR A 61 20.71 -1.42 15.22
N ALA A 62 20.41 -1.36 16.52
CA ALA A 62 20.70 -2.44 17.46
C ALA A 62 19.86 -3.71 17.18
N ARG A 63 18.57 -3.58 16.82
CA ARG A 63 17.75 -4.72 16.33
C ARG A 63 18.36 -5.35 15.07
N VAL A 64 18.82 -4.55 14.10
CA VAL A 64 19.52 -5.04 12.91
C VAL A 64 20.83 -5.75 13.27
N HIS A 65 21.61 -5.20 14.19
CA HIS A 65 22.85 -5.82 14.69
C HIS A 65 22.60 -7.18 15.36
N GLY A 66 21.58 -7.27 16.21
CA GLY A 66 21.16 -8.53 16.83
C GLY A 66 20.73 -9.55 15.78
N ALA A 67 19.89 -9.16 14.81
CA ALA A 67 19.43 -10.05 13.73
C ALA A 67 20.57 -10.60 12.85
N LEU A 68 21.68 -9.85 12.72
CA LEU A 68 22.90 -10.26 12.00
C LEU A 68 23.83 -11.17 12.82
N THR A 69 23.73 -11.13 14.16
CA THR A 69 24.64 -11.85 15.08
C THR A 69 23.97 -13.02 15.80
N ALA A 70 22.64 -13.10 15.77
CA ALA A 70 21.85 -14.19 16.34
C ALA A 70 22.25 -15.57 15.76
N PRO A 71 22.29 -16.64 16.59
CA PRO A 71 22.60 -17.97 16.09
C PRO A 71 21.57 -18.46 15.06
N ALA A 72 22.04 -18.93 13.89
CA ALA A 72 21.17 -19.48 12.84
C ALA A 72 20.35 -20.73 13.26
N ALA A 73 20.63 -21.29 14.44
CA ALA A 73 19.78 -22.31 15.08
C ALA A 73 18.45 -21.73 15.58
N ASN A 74 18.42 -20.46 15.97
CA ASN A 74 17.28 -19.79 16.61
C ASN A 74 16.34 -19.14 15.58
N THR A 75 16.78 -19.00 14.32
CA THR A 75 15.93 -18.62 13.18
C THR A 75 14.71 -19.56 13.10
N PRO A 76 13.49 -19.06 12.82
CA PRO A 76 12.29 -19.89 12.76
C PRO A 76 12.38 -21.06 11.78
N ALA A 77 11.82 -22.22 12.14
CA ALA A 77 11.92 -23.44 11.33
C ALA A 77 11.35 -23.32 9.90
N VAL A 78 10.37 -22.42 9.69
CA VAL A 78 9.77 -22.14 8.36
C VAL A 78 10.69 -21.27 7.49
N LEU A 79 11.57 -20.46 8.11
CA LEU A 79 12.55 -19.60 7.43
C LEU A 79 13.90 -20.30 7.24
N ARG A 80 14.21 -21.29 8.09
CA ARG A 80 15.43 -22.09 8.02
C ARG A 80 15.49 -22.93 6.74
N PRO A 81 16.71 -23.33 6.30
CA PRO A 81 16.88 -24.33 5.25
C PRO A 81 16.19 -25.64 5.68
N ALA A 82 15.41 -26.25 4.79
CA ALA A 82 14.87 -27.58 5.04
C ALA A 82 16.03 -28.55 5.26
N ALA A 83 16.03 -29.26 6.39
CA ALA A 83 17.15 -30.11 6.76
C ALA A 83 17.30 -31.29 5.79
N SER A 84 18.54 -31.59 5.41
CA SER A 84 18.86 -32.78 4.62
C SER A 84 18.65 -34.04 5.47
N THR A 85 17.45 -34.62 5.37
CA THR A 85 17.17 -35.96 5.91
C THR A 85 18.07 -36.96 5.18
N GLY A 86 19.15 -37.39 5.85
CA GLY A 86 20.27 -38.08 5.21
C GLY A 86 19.80 -39.25 4.35
N ALA A 87 20.06 -39.17 3.05
CA ALA A 87 19.71 -40.23 2.11
C ALA A 87 20.41 -41.53 2.56
N SER A 88 19.61 -42.57 2.84
CA SER A 88 20.15 -43.89 3.15
C SER A 88 21.03 -44.36 1.98
N SER A 89 22.16 -44.99 2.30
CA SER A 89 23.25 -45.24 1.36
C SER A 89 22.88 -46.27 0.27
N GLY A 90 22.23 -45.80 -0.79
CA GLY A 90 22.04 -46.52 -2.05
C GLY A 90 23.35 -46.56 -2.84
N THR A 91 23.84 -47.76 -3.12
CA THR A 91 25.19 -47.99 -3.66
C THR A 91 25.29 -47.79 -5.18
N THR A 92 26.41 -47.22 -5.65
CA THR A 92 26.92 -47.20 -7.06
C THR A 92 26.10 -46.41 -8.11
N THR A 93 26.67 -45.83 -9.19
CA THR A 93 28.06 -45.81 -9.73
C THR A 93 28.51 -44.39 -10.15
N SER A 94 29.80 -44.08 -10.05
CA SER A 94 30.40 -42.80 -10.52
C SER A 94 30.65 -42.73 -12.04
N PRO A 95 30.45 -41.55 -12.67
CA PRO A 95 31.16 -41.14 -13.89
C PRO A 95 32.51 -40.44 -13.60
N LYS A 96 33.30 -40.21 -14.65
CA LYS A 96 34.72 -39.76 -14.61
C LYS A 96 34.87 -38.24 -14.87
N PRO A 97 35.80 -37.52 -14.23
CA PRO A 97 35.97 -36.07 -14.39
C PRO A 97 36.78 -35.66 -15.63
N GLN A 98 36.39 -34.56 -16.30
CA GLN A 98 37.24 -33.75 -17.20
C GLN A 98 36.59 -32.36 -17.47
N PRO A 99 37.27 -31.39 -18.10
CA PRO A 99 38.01 -30.36 -17.38
C PRO A 99 37.36 -28.96 -17.42
N SER A 100 37.92 -28.03 -16.64
CA SER A 100 37.48 -26.64 -16.56
C SER A 100 37.73 -25.83 -17.85
N SER A 101 36.72 -25.08 -18.27
CA SER A 101 36.85 -23.96 -19.21
C SER A 101 36.42 -22.67 -18.52
N SER A 102 37.33 -21.70 -18.41
CA SER A 102 37.07 -20.41 -17.76
C SER A 102 36.10 -19.55 -18.60
N GLY A 103 34.89 -19.33 -18.08
CA GLY A 103 33.92 -18.36 -18.58
C GLY A 103 33.46 -17.44 -17.44
N THR A 104 33.25 -16.15 -17.73
CA THR A 104 33.05 -15.10 -16.71
C THR A 104 31.79 -15.34 -15.87
N ALA A 105 31.97 -15.77 -14.61
CA ALA A 105 30.87 -15.99 -13.67
C ALA A 105 30.29 -14.64 -13.17
N GLY A 106 29.23 -14.19 -13.83
CA GLY A 106 28.52 -12.94 -13.56
C GLY A 106 27.06 -13.16 -13.15
N THR A 107 26.80 -14.09 -12.23
CA THR A 107 25.46 -14.41 -11.74
C THR A 107 25.41 -14.45 -10.21
N GLN A 108 24.32 -13.96 -9.61
CA GLN A 108 23.35 -14.74 -8.81
C GLN A 108 22.09 -13.86 -8.55
N ILE A 109 20.89 -14.17 -8.01
CA ILE A 109 20.18 -15.31 -7.32
C ILE A 109 20.67 -16.70 -7.76
N ILE A 110 20.20 -17.86 -7.28
CA ILE A 110 20.47 -19.09 -8.05
C ILE A 110 20.02 -18.82 -9.52
N GLY A 111 20.99 -18.79 -10.44
CA GLY A 111 20.86 -18.32 -11.83
C GLY A 111 20.65 -16.81 -12.14
N GLY A 112 20.52 -15.90 -11.15
CA GLY A 112 20.16 -14.48 -11.36
C GLY A 112 21.32 -13.51 -11.64
N THR A 113 21.09 -12.19 -11.59
CA THR A 113 22.11 -11.11 -11.65
C THR A 113 21.92 -10.05 -10.55
N THR A 114 22.96 -9.27 -10.22
CA THR A 114 22.86 -8.15 -9.26
C THR A 114 22.07 -6.96 -9.83
N THR A 115 21.50 -6.12 -8.97
CA THR A 115 20.76 -4.91 -9.37
C THR A 115 20.84 -3.84 -8.27
N SER A 116 20.83 -2.55 -8.66
CA SER A 116 20.88 -1.45 -7.69
C SER A 116 19.50 -1.06 -7.16
N ILE A 117 19.45 -0.49 -5.96
CA ILE A 117 18.19 0.00 -5.36
C ILE A 117 17.54 1.09 -6.21
N SER A 118 18.32 1.88 -6.94
CA SER A 118 17.82 2.86 -7.92
C SER A 118 17.01 2.26 -9.09
N THR A 119 17.12 0.95 -9.33
CA THR A 119 16.33 0.22 -10.34
C THR A 119 15.16 -0.58 -9.77
N ALA A 120 15.12 -0.76 -8.45
CA ALA A 120 14.05 -1.44 -7.72
C ALA A 120 13.78 -0.75 -6.37
N PRO A 121 13.43 0.55 -6.37
CA PRO A 121 13.41 1.39 -5.16
C PRO A 121 12.38 0.96 -4.11
N TRP A 122 11.43 0.12 -4.47
CA TRP A 122 10.44 -0.53 -3.60
C TRP A 122 11.01 -1.69 -2.77
N MET A 123 12.23 -2.16 -3.03
CA MET A 123 12.81 -3.29 -2.28
C MET A 123 13.23 -2.85 -0.87
N VAL A 124 12.76 -3.59 0.14
CA VAL A 124 13.15 -3.39 1.54
C VAL A 124 13.60 -4.69 2.19
N GLN A 125 14.40 -4.51 3.24
CA GLN A 125 14.95 -5.55 4.09
C GLN A 125 14.19 -5.57 5.42
N LEU A 126 13.72 -6.75 5.83
CA LEU A 126 12.98 -6.97 7.07
C LEU A 126 13.91 -7.71 8.04
N TRP A 127 14.35 -7.01 9.08
CA TRP A 127 15.18 -7.55 10.14
C TRP A 127 14.35 -7.69 11.41
N TYR A 128 14.28 -8.90 11.99
CA TYR A 128 13.65 -9.16 13.28
C TYR A 128 14.69 -9.58 14.30
N TYR A 129 14.67 -8.98 15.49
CA TYR A 129 15.49 -9.41 16.62
C TYR A 129 14.80 -9.20 17.96
N ASP A 130 14.78 -10.26 18.76
CA ASP A 130 14.06 -10.38 20.03
C ASP A 130 14.96 -11.12 21.02
N ASP A 131 15.56 -10.37 21.96
CA ASP A 131 16.55 -10.83 22.95
C ASP A 131 15.94 -11.52 24.19
N LYS A 132 14.61 -11.70 24.18
CA LYS A 132 13.81 -12.27 25.28
C LYS A 132 13.96 -11.56 26.64
N GLY A 133 14.69 -10.44 26.70
CA GLY A 133 15.14 -9.79 27.93
C GLY A 133 16.03 -10.67 28.81
N THR A 134 16.74 -11.68 28.27
CA THR A 134 17.59 -12.59 29.06
C THR A 134 19.09 -12.35 28.85
N THR A 135 19.94 -13.16 29.49
CA THR A 135 21.39 -13.20 29.27
C THR A 135 21.84 -14.50 28.56
N ASP A 136 20.90 -15.34 28.15
CA ASP A 136 21.14 -16.60 27.44
C ASP A 136 20.77 -16.39 25.96
N THR A 137 21.78 -16.39 25.09
CA THR A 137 21.57 -16.12 23.65
C THR A 137 21.05 -17.34 22.86
N SER A 138 20.63 -18.40 23.56
CA SER A 138 20.02 -19.59 22.94
C SER A 138 18.50 -19.50 22.72
N ASP A 139 17.81 -18.50 23.31
CA ASP A 139 16.41 -18.18 23.01
C ASP A 139 16.19 -16.86 22.24
N ASP A 140 17.25 -16.07 22.00
CA ASP A 140 17.30 -14.94 21.06
C ASP A 140 16.72 -15.32 19.69
N VAL A 141 15.64 -14.66 19.23
CA VAL A 141 15.08 -14.92 17.89
C VAL A 141 15.54 -13.85 16.90
N GLY A 142 16.49 -14.21 16.03
CA GLY A 142 16.94 -13.36 14.91
C GLY A 142 16.66 -13.98 13.53
N PHE A 143 16.16 -13.17 12.59
CA PHE A 143 15.99 -13.57 11.19
C PHE A 143 15.85 -12.38 10.21
N PHE A 144 15.92 -12.71 8.91
CA PHE A 144 15.84 -11.80 7.77
C PHE A 144 14.76 -12.25 6.77
N CYS A 145 14.00 -11.28 6.24
CA CYS A 145 13.13 -11.43 5.07
C CYS A 145 13.28 -10.25 4.09
N GLY A 146 12.77 -10.41 2.87
CA GLY A 146 12.49 -9.32 1.95
C GLY A 146 11.08 -8.73 2.14
N GLY A 147 10.86 -7.57 1.53
CA GLY A 147 9.55 -6.94 1.44
C GLY A 147 9.50 -5.91 0.32
N THR A 148 8.29 -5.40 0.07
CA THR A 148 8.00 -4.45 -1.02
C THR A 148 7.23 -3.24 -0.52
N VAL A 149 7.72 -2.02 -0.77
CA VAL A 149 6.94 -0.79 -0.55
C VAL A 149 5.78 -0.74 -1.54
N VAL A 150 4.55 -0.78 -1.04
CA VAL A 150 3.31 -0.71 -1.85
C VAL A 150 2.55 0.62 -1.67
N SER A 151 2.81 1.33 -0.58
CA SER A 151 2.47 2.74 -0.32
C SER A 151 3.57 3.31 0.61
N PRO A 152 3.80 4.64 0.74
CA PRO A 152 4.93 5.16 1.52
C PRO A 152 4.99 4.70 2.98
N THR A 153 3.87 4.33 3.61
CA THR A 153 3.83 3.71 4.95
C THR A 153 3.62 2.20 4.95
N LYS A 154 3.56 1.52 3.81
CA LYS A 154 3.05 0.14 3.71
C LYS A 154 4.04 -0.79 3.03
N ILE A 155 4.47 -1.82 3.75
CA ILE A 155 5.35 -2.88 3.27
C ILE A 155 4.56 -4.19 3.12
N LEU A 156 4.44 -4.68 1.90
CA LEU A 156 3.94 -6.04 1.60
C LEU A 156 5.07 -7.06 1.82
N THR A 157 4.76 -8.17 2.48
CA THR A 157 5.68 -9.29 2.71
C THR A 157 4.89 -10.61 2.90
N ALA A 158 5.58 -11.70 3.23
CA ALA A 158 4.99 -13.00 3.52
C ALA A 158 4.50 -13.08 4.98
N ALA A 159 3.38 -13.74 5.23
CA ALA A 159 2.86 -13.93 6.58
C ALA A 159 3.74 -14.87 7.42
N HIS A 160 4.50 -15.79 6.81
CA HIS A 160 5.46 -16.62 7.53
C HIS A 160 6.67 -15.83 8.09
N CYS A 161 6.90 -14.59 7.64
CA CYS A 161 7.86 -13.66 8.25
C CYS A 161 7.26 -12.86 9.43
N VAL A 162 5.94 -12.82 9.59
CA VAL A 162 5.23 -11.81 10.42
C VAL A 162 4.30 -12.43 11.48
N SER A 163 3.65 -13.55 11.16
CA SER A 163 2.72 -14.23 12.06
C SER A 163 3.44 -14.91 13.22
N GLY A 164 3.08 -14.53 14.45
CA GLY A 164 3.67 -15.06 15.70
C GLY A 164 4.84 -14.23 16.26
N TYR A 165 5.17 -13.10 15.64
CA TYR A 165 6.27 -12.20 16.01
C TYR A 165 5.76 -10.78 16.28
N ASP A 166 6.32 -10.09 17.28
CA ASP A 166 5.97 -8.69 17.58
C ASP A 166 6.90 -7.73 16.82
N TRP A 167 6.49 -7.34 15.61
CA TRP A 167 7.29 -6.45 14.75
C TRP A 167 7.36 -5.02 15.27
N HIS A 168 6.43 -4.59 16.13
CA HIS A 168 6.49 -3.28 16.77
C HIS A 168 7.60 -3.24 17.84
N ALA A 169 7.64 -4.26 18.72
CA ALA A 169 8.65 -4.42 19.75
C ALA A 169 10.05 -4.79 19.23
N ASN A 170 10.14 -5.56 18.14
CA ASN A 170 11.37 -6.27 17.73
C ASN A 170 11.77 -6.12 16.25
N GLY A 171 10.95 -5.48 15.41
CA GLY A 171 11.19 -5.31 13.98
C GLY A 171 12.03 -4.09 13.60
N SER A 172 12.75 -4.18 12.48
CA SER A 172 13.41 -3.05 11.82
C SER A 172 13.39 -3.23 10.30
N ILE A 173 13.02 -2.16 9.60
CA ILE A 173 12.92 -2.12 8.13
C ILE A 173 14.06 -1.26 7.60
N VAL A 174 14.96 -1.83 6.79
CA VAL A 174 16.04 -1.10 6.11
C VAL A 174 15.68 -0.91 4.64
N TYR A 175 15.79 0.33 4.15
CA TYR A 175 15.43 0.72 2.79
C TYR A 175 16.46 1.70 2.19
N GLY A 176 16.39 1.91 0.87
CA GLY A 176 17.24 2.90 0.19
C GLY A 176 18.68 2.44 -0.08
N THR A 177 19.01 1.17 0.15
CA THR A 177 20.29 0.56 -0.21
C THR A 177 20.06 -0.80 -0.89
N ASP A 178 20.97 -1.18 -1.80
CA ASP A 178 21.04 -2.55 -2.34
C ASP A 178 21.96 -3.47 -1.54
N GLN A 179 22.71 -2.97 -0.55
CA GLN A 179 23.58 -3.81 0.26
C GLN A 179 22.91 -4.23 1.58
N LEU A 180 23.16 -5.46 2.04
CA LEU A 180 22.81 -5.87 3.40
C LEU A 180 23.73 -5.15 4.40
N PRO A 181 23.22 -4.63 5.52
CA PRO A 181 24.04 -4.07 6.60
C PRO A 181 25.12 -5.04 7.09
N THR A 182 26.29 -4.50 7.42
CA THR A 182 27.43 -5.28 7.91
C THR A 182 27.89 -4.80 9.28
N THR A 183 28.35 -5.74 10.11
CA THR A 183 28.79 -5.48 11.49
C THR A 183 30.32 -5.55 11.61
N ASP A 184 30.95 -4.52 12.15
CA ASP A 184 32.34 -4.58 12.59
C ASP A 184 32.40 -5.03 14.06
N SER A 185 32.83 -6.27 14.28
CA SER A 185 32.97 -6.87 15.61
C SER A 185 34.09 -6.28 16.47
N SER A 186 34.99 -5.46 15.89
CA SER A 186 36.05 -4.77 16.65
C SER A 186 35.59 -3.44 17.25
N THR A 187 34.59 -2.78 16.66
CA THR A 187 33.98 -1.54 17.17
C THR A 187 32.54 -1.71 17.67
N ASN A 188 31.96 -2.89 17.45
CA ASN A 188 30.54 -3.20 17.66
C ASN A 188 29.58 -2.22 16.94
N THR A 189 29.99 -1.77 15.75
CA THR A 189 29.18 -0.88 14.90
C THR A 189 28.53 -1.65 13.75
N THR A 190 27.48 -1.07 13.18
CA THR A 190 26.75 -1.64 12.03
C THR A 190 26.60 -0.55 10.97
N ASP A 191 27.18 -0.77 9.78
CA ASP A 191 26.95 0.11 8.63
C ASP A 191 25.69 -0.34 7.89
N LEU A 192 24.82 0.61 7.56
CA LEU A 192 23.62 0.40 6.73
C LEU A 192 23.91 0.63 5.24
N HIS A 193 25.16 0.92 4.86
CA HIS A 193 25.61 1.16 3.49
C HIS A 193 24.75 2.19 2.75
N GLY A 194 24.58 3.37 3.36
CA GLY A 194 23.72 4.45 2.87
C GLY A 194 22.22 4.24 3.11
N GLY A 195 21.80 3.05 3.54
CA GLY A 195 20.41 2.73 3.87
C GLY A 195 19.88 3.53 5.06
N THR A 196 18.56 3.73 5.05
CA THR A 196 17.81 4.29 6.18
C THR A 196 17.02 3.18 6.86
N VAL A 197 16.89 3.25 8.19
CA VAL A 197 16.14 2.28 9.00
C VAL A 197 14.93 2.95 9.64
N THR A 198 13.80 2.25 9.67
CA THR A 198 12.57 2.64 10.36
C THR A 198 11.98 1.45 11.12
N GLY A 199 11.08 1.72 12.07
CA GLY A 199 10.34 0.68 12.81
C GLY A 199 9.06 0.23 12.08
N VAL A 200 8.35 -0.70 12.70
CA VAL A 200 6.96 -1.04 12.35
C VAL A 200 6.05 -0.44 13.41
N TRP A 201 4.94 0.17 12.99
CA TRP A 201 3.87 0.63 13.87
C TRP A 201 2.85 -0.48 14.12
N ARG A 202 2.34 -1.08 13.04
CA ARG A 202 1.24 -2.06 13.09
C ARG A 202 1.49 -3.17 12.07
N GLN A 203 1.09 -4.40 12.38
CA GLN A 203 1.25 -5.56 11.49
C GLN A 203 -0.10 -6.23 11.21
N TRP A 204 -0.30 -6.66 9.97
CA TRP A 204 -1.45 -7.47 9.56
C TRP A 204 -0.98 -8.73 8.82
N ASN A 205 -1.63 -9.85 9.09
CA ASN A 205 -1.48 -11.10 8.35
C ASN A 205 -2.85 -11.48 7.78
N ALA A 206 -2.89 -12.16 6.63
CA ALA A 206 -4.12 -12.77 6.13
C ALA A 206 -4.76 -13.67 7.21
N PRO A 207 -6.03 -13.45 7.63
CA PRO A 207 -6.65 -14.22 8.71
C PRO A 207 -6.78 -15.73 8.43
N SER A 208 -6.65 -16.13 7.17
CA SER A 208 -6.66 -17.52 6.69
C SER A 208 -5.25 -18.12 6.56
N PHE A 209 -4.19 -17.39 6.93
CA PHE A 209 -2.81 -17.87 6.92
C PHE A 209 -2.63 -19.10 7.80
N LYS A 210 -1.88 -20.09 7.29
CA LYS A 210 -1.49 -21.28 8.04
C LYS A 210 -0.25 -21.94 7.45
N ILE A 211 0.48 -22.65 8.30
CA ILE A 211 1.44 -23.67 7.90
C ILE A 211 0.72 -25.03 7.94
N THR A 212 0.88 -25.86 6.91
CA THR A 212 0.32 -27.24 6.87
C THR A 212 1.15 -28.21 7.72
N SER A 213 0.64 -29.43 7.92
CA SER A 213 1.44 -30.53 8.51
C SER A 213 2.63 -30.97 7.64
N SER A 214 2.66 -30.58 6.37
CA SER A 214 3.81 -30.74 5.45
C SER A 214 4.83 -29.59 5.53
N GLY A 215 4.56 -28.53 6.33
CA GLY A 215 5.40 -27.34 6.43
C GLY A 215 5.11 -26.25 5.40
N THR A 216 4.12 -26.46 4.53
CA THR A 216 3.76 -25.56 3.44
C THR A 216 3.03 -24.32 3.95
N ALA A 217 3.49 -23.13 3.58
CA ALA A 217 2.79 -21.87 3.85
C ALA A 217 1.61 -21.68 2.88
N VAL A 218 0.41 -21.39 3.42
CA VAL A 218 -0.83 -21.21 2.65
C VAL A 218 -1.51 -19.92 3.07
N ASN A 219 -2.04 -19.15 2.10
CA ASN A 219 -2.54 -17.78 2.28
C ASN A 219 -1.46 -16.84 2.86
N ASP A 220 -0.25 -16.95 2.32
CA ASP A 220 0.97 -16.41 2.90
C ASP A 220 1.24 -14.97 2.42
N VAL A 221 0.51 -14.01 3.00
CA VAL A 221 0.66 -12.58 2.72
C VAL A 221 0.38 -11.74 3.97
N ALA A 222 1.21 -10.72 4.18
CA ALA A 222 1.16 -9.79 5.30
C ALA A 222 1.47 -8.35 4.83
N VAL A 223 1.00 -7.38 5.63
CA VAL A 223 1.27 -5.95 5.43
C VAL A 223 1.77 -5.37 6.76
N LEU A 224 2.95 -4.76 6.73
CA LEU A 224 3.49 -3.98 7.84
C LEU A 224 3.23 -2.49 7.55
N THR A 225 2.64 -1.79 8.52
CA THR A 225 2.48 -0.33 8.50
C THR A 225 3.64 0.30 9.28
N LEU A 226 4.29 1.29 8.69
CA LEU A 226 5.40 2.06 9.24
C LEU A 226 4.85 3.26 10.04
N PRO A 227 5.55 3.75 11.09
CA PRO A 227 5.10 4.91 11.87
C PRO A 227 5.23 6.23 11.10
N ASN A 228 6.00 6.26 10.01
CA ASN A 228 6.24 7.44 9.17
C ASN A 228 6.42 6.98 7.71
N PRO A 229 6.03 7.80 6.71
CA PRO A 229 6.24 7.51 5.30
C PRO A 229 7.73 7.50 4.94
N ILE A 230 8.12 6.60 4.04
CA ILE A 230 9.49 6.49 3.54
C ILE A 230 9.64 6.97 2.10
N SER A 231 10.80 7.53 1.77
CA SER A 231 11.13 8.11 0.45
C SER A 231 11.36 7.07 -0.66
N ALA A 232 11.17 5.78 -0.37
CA ALA A 232 11.23 4.69 -1.33
C ALA A 232 10.01 4.74 -2.26
N LYS A 233 10.22 4.83 -3.57
CA LYS A 233 9.10 4.86 -4.53
C LYS A 233 8.30 3.55 -4.46
N PRO A 234 6.99 3.57 -4.16
CA PRO A 234 6.17 2.38 -4.11
C PRO A 234 6.02 1.67 -5.45
N LEU A 235 5.72 0.37 -5.38
CA LEU A 235 5.29 -0.48 -6.50
C LEU A 235 3.88 -1.00 -6.19
N PRO A 236 2.83 -0.56 -6.90
CA PRO A 236 1.46 -0.99 -6.62
C PRO A 236 1.28 -2.50 -6.82
N ILE A 237 0.31 -3.09 -6.12
CA ILE A 237 -0.04 -4.50 -6.31
C ILE A 237 -0.91 -4.70 -7.56
N THR A 238 -1.15 -5.95 -7.93
CA THR A 238 -2.04 -6.29 -9.06
C THR A 238 -3.51 -6.29 -8.67
N THR A 239 -4.39 -6.22 -9.66
CA THR A 239 -5.84 -6.28 -9.44
C THR A 239 -6.33 -7.73 -9.38
N SER A 240 -7.48 -7.93 -8.74
CA SER A 240 -8.13 -9.24 -8.59
C SER A 240 -8.54 -9.91 -9.90
N ASP A 241 -8.74 -9.12 -10.96
CA ASP A 241 -9.10 -9.55 -12.31
C ASP A 241 -7.90 -9.69 -13.26
N ASP A 242 -6.67 -9.47 -12.78
CA ASP A 242 -5.46 -9.73 -13.56
C ASP A 242 -5.29 -11.24 -13.83
N THR A 243 -5.78 -11.64 -15.00
CA THR A 243 -5.57 -12.98 -15.57
C THR A 243 -4.43 -13.02 -16.59
N THR A 244 -3.74 -11.90 -16.84
CA THR A 244 -2.73 -11.80 -17.91
C THR A 244 -1.31 -12.00 -17.38
N SER A 245 -0.99 -11.49 -16.19
CA SER A 245 0.31 -11.72 -15.57
C SER A 245 0.57 -13.20 -15.26
N TYR A 246 -0.47 -13.97 -14.98
CA TYR A 246 -0.40 -15.40 -14.66
C TYR A 246 -0.56 -16.35 -15.86
N LYS A 247 -0.52 -15.83 -17.09
CA LYS A 247 -0.49 -16.70 -18.29
C LYS A 247 0.85 -17.42 -18.36
N ALA A 248 0.82 -18.72 -18.64
CA ALA A 248 2.02 -19.52 -18.76
C ALA A 248 2.97 -18.93 -19.83
N GLY A 249 4.23 -18.71 -19.47
CA GLY A 249 5.23 -18.06 -20.32
C GLY A 249 5.31 -16.52 -20.20
N THR A 250 4.38 -15.86 -19.49
CA THR A 250 4.54 -14.43 -19.16
C THR A 250 5.83 -14.22 -18.38
N GLN A 251 6.65 -13.25 -18.81
CA GLN A 251 7.95 -12.97 -18.19
C GLN A 251 7.76 -12.06 -16.98
N ALA A 252 8.24 -12.51 -15.83
CA ALA A 252 8.26 -11.78 -14.57
C ALA A 252 9.70 -11.46 -14.13
N GLN A 253 9.85 -10.48 -13.26
CA GLN A 253 11.06 -10.28 -12.46
C GLN A 253 10.85 -10.82 -11.06
N ILE A 254 11.84 -11.53 -10.53
CA ILE A 254 11.95 -11.84 -9.09
C ILE A 254 13.10 -11.02 -8.50
N TYR A 255 12.98 -10.62 -7.24
CA TYR A 255 13.97 -9.79 -6.54
C TYR A 255 14.21 -10.29 -5.11
N GLY A 256 15.45 -10.14 -4.63
CA GLY A 256 15.78 -10.40 -3.23
C GLY A 256 17.28 -10.49 -2.97
N TRP A 257 17.62 -10.85 -1.73
CA TRP A 257 18.98 -11.02 -1.23
C TRP A 257 19.30 -12.48 -0.88
N GLY A 258 18.44 -13.44 -1.22
CA GLY A 258 18.52 -14.83 -0.74
C GLY A 258 19.78 -15.62 -1.11
N ARG A 259 19.86 -16.84 -0.57
CA ARG A 259 20.98 -17.77 -0.77
C ARG A 259 21.35 -17.90 -2.25
N THR A 260 22.65 -17.88 -2.50
CA THR A 260 23.21 -17.83 -3.85
C THR A 260 23.82 -19.14 -4.34
N SER A 261 23.77 -20.18 -3.49
CA SER A 261 24.17 -21.56 -3.78
C SER A 261 23.41 -22.50 -2.85
N SER A 262 23.03 -23.67 -3.35
CA SER A 262 22.53 -24.81 -2.57
C SER A 262 23.54 -25.33 -1.52
N THR A 263 24.83 -25.00 -1.66
CA THR A 263 25.90 -25.51 -0.78
C THR A 263 26.36 -24.55 0.32
N SER A 264 25.96 -23.27 0.29
CA SER A 264 26.16 -22.33 1.40
C SER A 264 24.82 -21.84 1.94
N GLN A 265 24.82 -21.42 3.21
CA GLN A 265 23.71 -20.72 3.85
C GLN A 265 23.83 -19.18 3.73
N ASP A 266 24.94 -18.68 3.16
CA ASP A 266 25.17 -17.25 2.97
C ASP A 266 24.13 -16.64 2.02
N ILE A 267 23.41 -15.65 2.53
CA ILE A 267 22.57 -14.74 1.75
C ILE A 267 23.45 -13.68 1.06
N SER A 268 23.00 -13.23 -0.10
CA SER A 268 23.73 -12.25 -0.92
C SER A 268 23.86 -10.90 -0.23
N GLN A 269 25.09 -10.41 -0.09
CA GLN A 269 25.35 -9.08 0.44
C GLN A 269 24.82 -7.95 -0.46
N THR A 270 24.61 -8.19 -1.76
CA THR A 270 24.04 -7.23 -2.73
C THR A 270 22.68 -7.71 -3.25
N LEU A 271 21.74 -6.79 -3.49
CA LEU A 271 20.41 -7.04 -4.06
C LEU A 271 20.51 -7.66 -5.45
N ARG A 272 19.65 -8.64 -5.72
CA ARG A 272 19.69 -9.45 -6.93
C ARG A 272 18.30 -9.55 -7.57
N LYS A 273 18.29 -9.92 -8.85
CA LYS A 273 17.08 -10.17 -9.63
C LYS A 273 17.27 -11.30 -10.64
N ALA A 274 16.18 -11.88 -11.10
CA ALA A 274 16.18 -12.75 -12.28
C ALA A 274 14.91 -12.57 -13.12
N THR A 275 15.00 -12.89 -14.41
CA THR A 275 13.83 -12.99 -15.31
C THR A 275 13.38 -14.45 -15.35
N VAL A 276 12.09 -14.69 -15.08
CA VAL A 276 11.51 -16.04 -15.04
C VAL A 276 10.15 -16.08 -15.75
N PRO A 277 9.83 -17.15 -16.49
CA PRO A 277 8.46 -17.37 -16.95
C PRO A 277 7.56 -17.74 -15.77
N VAL A 278 6.32 -17.26 -15.78
CA VAL A 278 5.25 -17.80 -14.93
C VAL A 278 4.78 -19.15 -15.50
N ASN A 279 4.52 -20.13 -14.64
CA ASN A 279 3.95 -21.42 -15.02
C ASN A 279 2.45 -21.46 -14.69
N GLY A 280 1.68 -22.24 -15.45
CA GLY A 280 0.27 -22.49 -15.14
C GLY A 280 0.12 -23.50 -14.00
N ASP A 281 -0.97 -23.36 -13.24
CA ASP A 281 -1.28 -24.16 -12.04
C ASP A 281 -1.12 -25.67 -12.26
N SER A 282 -1.48 -26.20 -13.44
CA SER A 282 -1.33 -27.63 -13.77
C SER A 282 0.13 -28.11 -13.77
N THR A 283 1.08 -27.27 -14.18
CA THR A 283 2.52 -27.57 -14.09
C THR A 283 2.95 -27.64 -12.63
N CYS A 284 2.54 -26.66 -11.83
CA CYS A 284 2.90 -26.57 -10.41
C CYS A 284 2.32 -27.76 -9.60
N SER A 285 1.03 -28.05 -9.75
CA SER A 285 0.36 -29.20 -9.11
C SER A 285 0.88 -30.55 -9.59
N SER A 286 1.44 -30.65 -10.81
CA SER A 286 2.05 -31.90 -11.29
C SER A 286 3.34 -32.27 -10.55
N TYR A 287 4.05 -31.30 -9.98
CA TYR A 287 5.23 -31.54 -9.15
C TYR A 287 4.89 -31.58 -7.65
N TYR A 288 4.09 -30.61 -7.18
CA TYR A 288 3.81 -30.41 -5.75
C TYR A 288 2.57 -31.13 -5.22
N GLY A 289 1.76 -31.75 -6.09
CA GLY A 289 0.55 -32.47 -5.68
C GLY A 289 -0.40 -31.60 -4.86
N GLY A 290 -0.70 -32.05 -3.63
CA GLY A 290 -1.63 -31.38 -2.71
C GLY A 290 -1.06 -30.19 -1.94
N ASP A 291 0.26 -29.96 -1.97
CA ASP A 291 0.88 -28.81 -1.29
C ASP A 291 0.71 -27.51 -2.09
N PHE A 292 0.64 -27.58 -3.42
CA PHE A 292 0.37 -26.42 -4.26
C PHE A 292 -1.13 -26.16 -4.42
N VAL A 293 -1.61 -25.08 -3.81
CA VAL A 293 -3.02 -24.66 -3.88
C VAL A 293 -3.25 -23.85 -5.16
N ALA A 294 -3.73 -24.52 -6.21
CA ALA A 294 -4.16 -23.89 -7.45
C ALA A 294 -5.15 -22.73 -7.19
N GLY A 295 -5.05 -21.67 -7.98
CA GLY A 295 -5.79 -20.42 -7.80
C GLY A 295 -5.30 -19.53 -6.65
N ALA A 296 -4.60 -20.07 -5.64
CA ALA A 296 -4.12 -19.33 -4.47
C ALA A 296 -2.59 -19.13 -4.45
N MET A 297 -1.86 -19.96 -5.20
CA MET A 297 -0.41 -19.91 -5.41
C MET A 297 -0.09 -19.76 -6.90
N THR A 298 1.15 -19.37 -7.21
CA THR A 298 1.73 -19.40 -8.56
C THR A 298 3.17 -19.90 -8.46
N CYS A 299 3.66 -20.66 -9.44
CA CYS A 299 5.06 -21.07 -9.51
C CYS A 299 5.74 -20.53 -10.78
N VAL A 300 7.05 -20.33 -10.72
CA VAL A 300 7.82 -19.62 -11.76
C VAL A 300 9.17 -20.29 -12.03
N GLY A 301 9.77 -19.94 -13.17
CA GLY A 301 11.07 -20.45 -13.60
C GLY A 301 10.96 -21.64 -14.55
N ALA A 302 12.10 -22.04 -15.11
CA ALA A 302 12.27 -23.39 -15.62
C ALA A 302 12.41 -24.36 -14.44
N SER A 303 12.08 -25.63 -14.63
CA SER A 303 12.24 -26.64 -13.58
C SER A 303 13.71 -26.77 -13.18
N ALA A 304 14.00 -26.73 -11.88
CA ALA A 304 15.37 -26.80 -11.36
C ALA A 304 16.12 -28.06 -11.80
N SER A 305 17.43 -27.94 -12.00
CA SER A 305 18.27 -28.97 -12.63
C SER A 305 18.70 -30.12 -11.72
N GLY A 306 18.49 -30.00 -10.41
CA GLY A 306 19.18 -30.80 -9.40
C GLY A 306 20.49 -30.18 -8.89
N SER A 307 20.85 -28.97 -9.33
CA SER A 307 22.06 -28.25 -8.91
C SER A 307 21.94 -26.73 -9.11
N ASP A 308 22.90 -25.96 -8.60
CA ASP A 308 23.01 -24.51 -8.88
C ASP A 308 23.14 -24.22 -10.39
N SER A 309 23.75 -25.13 -11.14
CA SER A 309 24.01 -24.94 -12.57
C SER A 309 22.73 -25.14 -13.39
N GLY A 310 22.31 -24.10 -14.11
CA GLY A 310 21.10 -24.14 -14.94
C GLY A 310 19.77 -24.01 -14.18
N THR A 311 19.80 -23.83 -12.85
CA THR A 311 18.60 -23.49 -12.07
C THR A 311 18.45 -21.97 -11.98
N VAL A 312 17.21 -21.47 -12.07
CA VAL A 312 16.87 -20.09 -11.72
C VAL A 312 15.75 -20.11 -10.68
N ALA A 313 16.09 -19.88 -9.40
CA ALA A 313 15.15 -20.08 -8.28
C ALA A 313 15.45 -19.17 -7.08
N THR A 314 14.40 -18.63 -6.46
CA THR A 314 14.44 -17.98 -5.14
C THR A 314 14.81 -18.98 -4.04
N CYS A 315 15.43 -18.50 -2.97
CA CYS A 315 15.85 -19.33 -1.85
C CYS A 315 15.70 -18.62 -0.49
N ASN A 316 16.17 -19.24 0.62
CA ASN A 316 16.09 -18.63 1.95
C ASN A 316 16.67 -17.20 1.94
N GLY A 317 15.93 -16.23 2.50
CA GLY A 317 16.24 -14.80 2.44
C GLY A 317 15.60 -14.05 1.27
N ASP A 318 15.02 -14.72 0.27
CA ASP A 318 14.12 -14.06 -0.69
C ASP A 318 12.66 -13.99 -0.18
N SER A 319 12.30 -14.75 0.87
CA SER A 319 10.99 -14.77 1.53
C SER A 319 10.39 -13.38 1.71
N GLY A 320 9.14 -13.17 1.28
CA GLY A 320 8.48 -11.86 1.33
C GLY A 320 8.84 -10.89 0.19
N GLY A 321 9.85 -11.20 -0.64
CA GLY A 321 10.18 -10.43 -1.84
C GLY A 321 9.13 -10.52 -2.95
N PRO A 322 9.14 -9.60 -3.93
CA PRO A 322 8.11 -9.54 -4.97
C PRO A 322 8.42 -10.38 -6.21
N LEU A 323 7.35 -10.98 -6.77
CA LEU A 323 7.22 -11.30 -8.18
C LEU A 323 6.57 -10.10 -8.90
N VAL A 324 7.23 -9.56 -9.92
CA VAL A 324 6.81 -8.33 -10.61
C VAL A 324 6.53 -8.58 -12.09
N VAL A 325 5.35 -8.17 -12.56
CA VAL A 325 4.98 -8.15 -13.98
C VAL A 325 4.36 -6.78 -14.30
N GLY A 326 4.69 -6.21 -15.46
CA GLY A 326 4.04 -4.98 -15.96
C GLY A 326 4.18 -3.73 -15.07
N GLY A 327 5.10 -3.73 -14.09
CA GLY A 327 5.21 -2.65 -13.10
C GLY A 327 4.24 -2.78 -11.92
N ARG A 328 3.74 -3.99 -11.63
CA ARG A 328 2.95 -4.31 -10.43
C ARG A 328 3.47 -5.56 -9.73
N VAL A 329 3.26 -5.65 -8.42
CA VAL A 329 3.47 -6.89 -7.66
C VAL A 329 2.37 -7.88 -7.99
N VAL A 330 2.72 -9.08 -8.47
CA VAL A 330 1.78 -10.16 -8.80
C VAL A 330 1.94 -11.38 -7.88
N GLY A 331 2.98 -11.41 -7.05
CA GLY A 331 3.13 -12.43 -6.02
C GLY A 331 4.20 -12.10 -4.99
N VAL A 332 4.18 -12.86 -3.91
CA VAL A 332 5.11 -12.72 -2.76
C VAL A 332 5.85 -14.05 -2.59
N VAL A 333 7.18 -14.03 -2.45
CA VAL A 333 7.99 -15.25 -2.25
C VAL A 333 7.52 -15.95 -0.98
N SER A 334 7.05 -17.19 -1.12
CA SER A 334 6.36 -17.91 -0.03
C SER A 334 7.15 -19.13 0.42
N TRP A 335 7.38 -20.12 -0.46
CA TRP A 335 8.10 -21.34 -0.10
C TRP A 335 8.81 -21.99 -1.29
N GLY A 336 9.60 -23.01 -1.00
CA GLY A 336 10.38 -23.75 -1.99
C GLY A 336 10.76 -25.16 -1.49
N VAL A 337 11.72 -25.77 -2.18
CA VAL A 337 12.24 -27.12 -1.88
C VAL A 337 13.53 -27.10 -1.08
N GLN A 338 13.95 -28.26 -0.57
CA GLN A 338 15.26 -28.43 0.06
C GLN A 338 16.38 -27.89 -0.85
N ASP A 339 17.19 -27.00 -0.27
CA ASP A 339 18.30 -26.28 -0.92
C ASP A 339 17.98 -25.64 -2.29
N CYS A 340 16.70 -25.37 -2.54
CA CYS A 340 16.18 -24.55 -3.65
C CYS A 340 16.49 -25.05 -5.07
N VAL A 341 17.12 -26.22 -5.22
CA VAL A 341 17.57 -26.78 -6.51
C VAL A 341 17.05 -28.19 -6.82
N SER A 342 16.20 -28.78 -5.96
CA SER A 342 15.68 -30.14 -6.14
C SER A 342 15.14 -30.37 -7.54
N GLN A 343 15.57 -31.44 -8.21
CA GLN A 343 15.31 -31.64 -9.63
C GLN A 343 13.80 -31.65 -9.93
N GLY A 344 13.39 -30.88 -10.93
CA GLY A 344 11.98 -30.74 -11.35
C GLY A 344 11.20 -29.63 -10.65
N SER A 345 11.71 -29.03 -9.58
CA SER A 345 11.00 -28.02 -8.77
C SER A 345 10.91 -26.62 -9.38
N TYR A 346 10.06 -25.76 -8.80
CA TYR A 346 9.81 -24.38 -9.22
C TYR A 346 9.68 -23.47 -7.99
N SER A 347 10.15 -22.21 -8.04
CA SER A 347 9.90 -21.27 -6.93
C SER A 347 8.41 -20.96 -6.78
N VAL A 348 7.88 -21.03 -5.54
CA VAL A 348 6.44 -20.84 -5.26
C VAL A 348 6.17 -19.50 -4.55
N PHE A 349 5.15 -18.82 -5.04
CA PHE A 349 4.71 -17.51 -4.61
C PHE A 349 3.22 -17.53 -4.24
N THR A 350 2.84 -16.72 -3.24
CA THR A 350 1.44 -16.38 -3.00
C THR A 350 0.90 -15.60 -4.20
N LYS A 351 -0.22 -16.02 -4.79
CA LYS A 351 -0.80 -15.42 -6.00
C LYS A 351 -1.60 -14.17 -5.65
N LEU A 352 -1.01 -12.99 -5.82
CA LEU A 352 -1.51 -11.78 -5.16
C LEU A 352 -2.90 -11.32 -5.64
N SER A 353 -3.30 -11.60 -6.90
CA SER A 353 -4.67 -11.36 -7.40
C SER A 353 -5.76 -11.96 -6.51
N THR A 354 -5.45 -13.06 -5.82
CA THR A 354 -6.41 -13.80 -4.98
C THR A 354 -6.58 -13.18 -3.58
N TYR A 355 -5.76 -12.18 -3.22
CA TYR A 355 -5.75 -11.55 -1.89
C TYR A 355 -5.89 -10.02 -1.94
N VAL A 356 -6.10 -9.42 -3.11
CA VAL A 356 -6.20 -7.95 -3.29
C VAL A 356 -7.29 -7.36 -2.39
N GLY A 357 -8.49 -7.94 -2.37
CA GLY A 357 -9.58 -7.53 -1.48
C GLY A 357 -9.37 -7.75 0.02
N ALA A 358 -8.29 -8.45 0.42
CA ALA A 358 -7.86 -8.55 1.82
C ALA A 358 -6.67 -7.64 2.14
N ALA A 359 -5.87 -7.26 1.14
CA ALA A 359 -4.65 -6.47 1.27
C ALA A 359 -4.88 -4.96 1.04
N GLU A 360 -5.66 -4.56 0.04
CA GLU A 360 -5.92 -3.13 -0.22
C GLU A 360 -6.59 -2.40 0.96
N PRO A 361 -7.56 -3.00 1.70
CA PRO A 361 -8.10 -2.41 2.93
C PRO A 361 -7.07 -2.26 4.09
N ARG A 362 -5.79 -2.61 3.86
CA ARG A 362 -4.65 -2.40 4.77
C ARG A 362 -3.58 -1.46 4.18
N ILE A 363 -3.69 -1.15 2.89
CA ILE A 363 -2.79 -0.29 2.09
C ILE A 363 -3.41 1.10 1.87
N ASP A 364 -4.74 1.18 1.80
CA ASP A 364 -5.56 2.40 1.65
C ASP A 364 -6.57 2.53 2.82
N ASP A 365 -6.14 2.18 4.04
CA ASP A 365 -6.94 2.42 5.25
C ASP A 365 -6.80 3.85 5.76
N THR A 366 -7.83 4.33 6.44
CA THR A 366 -7.82 5.64 7.11
C THR A 366 -8.48 5.53 8.47
N ASP A 367 -7.84 6.12 9.45
CA ASP A 367 -7.89 5.72 10.84
C ASP A 367 -7.38 6.94 11.61
N LEU A 368 -8.22 7.56 12.46
CA LEU A 368 -7.88 8.84 13.10
C LEU A 368 -6.99 8.58 14.33
N SER A 369 -7.29 7.49 15.05
CA SER A 369 -6.59 7.03 16.24
C SER A 369 -5.33 6.18 15.95
N GLY A 370 -5.25 5.55 14.78
CA GLY A 370 -4.17 4.66 14.33
C GLY A 370 -4.32 3.19 14.78
N ASP A 371 -5.46 2.79 15.35
CA ASP A 371 -5.65 1.50 16.04
C ASP A 371 -5.82 0.28 15.09
N GLY A 372 -6.15 0.52 13.82
CA GLY A 372 -6.50 -0.50 12.82
C GLY A 372 -7.98 -0.50 12.41
N ARG A 373 -8.74 0.56 12.73
CA ARG A 373 -10.18 0.68 12.47
C ARG A 373 -10.53 2.06 11.93
N ALA A 374 -11.58 2.13 11.12
CA ALA A 374 -12.09 3.40 10.63
C ALA A 374 -12.94 4.12 11.70
N ASP A 375 -12.52 5.33 12.08
CA ASP A 375 -13.13 6.14 13.13
C ASP A 375 -14.19 7.12 12.56
N MET A 376 -15.19 7.51 13.36
CA MET A 376 -16.30 8.36 12.88
C MET A 376 -16.13 9.82 13.30
N PHE A 377 -16.27 10.74 12.34
CA PHE A 377 -16.28 12.18 12.61
C PHE A 377 -17.72 12.70 12.73
N ALA A 378 -17.98 13.67 13.63
CA ALA A 378 -19.29 14.30 13.74
C ALA A 378 -19.27 15.75 14.22
N ILE A 379 -20.02 16.62 13.54
CA ILE A 379 -20.26 18.01 13.96
C ILE A 379 -21.62 18.10 14.64
N ALA A 380 -21.66 18.51 15.91
CA ALA A 380 -22.88 18.73 16.66
C ALA A 380 -23.62 20.02 16.21
N SER A 381 -24.91 20.12 16.53
CA SER A 381 -25.79 21.22 16.09
C SER A 381 -25.45 22.59 16.68
N ASN A 382 -24.56 22.65 17.67
CA ASN A 382 -23.98 23.88 18.21
C ASN A 382 -22.66 24.28 17.52
N GLY A 383 -22.19 23.52 16.53
CA GLY A 383 -20.91 23.71 15.84
C GLY A 383 -19.77 22.83 16.35
N GLN A 384 -19.86 22.22 17.54
CA GLN A 384 -18.73 21.48 18.12
C GLN A 384 -18.38 20.23 17.29
N GLY A 385 -17.11 20.09 16.89
CA GLY A 385 -16.57 18.89 16.25
C GLY A 385 -16.20 17.81 17.26
N TYR A 386 -16.40 16.56 16.87
CA TYR A 386 -16.08 15.38 17.66
C TYR A 386 -15.57 14.23 16.78
N GLU A 387 -14.63 13.47 17.34
CA GLU A 387 -14.17 12.17 16.86
C GLU A 387 -14.76 11.07 17.75
N TYR A 388 -14.95 9.88 17.18
CA TYR A 388 -15.48 8.69 17.85
C TYR A 388 -14.66 7.46 17.42
N ASP A 389 -13.69 7.08 18.25
CA ASP A 389 -12.82 5.93 18.06
C ASP A 389 -13.61 4.61 18.01
N SER A 390 -13.36 3.77 17.01
CA SER A 390 -14.15 2.59 16.70
C SER A 390 -13.78 1.39 17.58
N ARG A 391 -14.76 0.82 18.29
CA ARG A 391 -14.59 -0.42 19.09
C ARG A 391 -15.31 -1.61 18.45
N GLY A 392 -15.27 -1.68 17.12
CA GLY A 392 -15.95 -2.68 16.31
C GLY A 392 -17.47 -2.50 16.26
N LYS A 393 -18.16 -2.86 17.35
CA LYS A 393 -19.64 -2.80 17.45
C LYS A 393 -20.13 -1.77 18.48
N SER A 394 -19.27 -0.82 18.82
CA SER A 394 -19.54 0.33 19.70
C SER A 394 -18.47 1.42 19.47
N PHE A 395 -18.58 2.56 20.14
CA PHE A 395 -17.62 3.67 20.03
C PHE A 395 -16.86 3.96 21.33
N GLY A 396 -15.83 4.78 21.16
CA GLY A 396 -15.00 5.44 22.14
C GLY A 396 -15.72 6.39 23.08
N SER A 397 -14.93 7.02 23.95
CA SER A 397 -15.34 8.25 24.63
C SER A 397 -14.97 9.41 23.72
N ARG A 398 -15.97 10.03 23.07
CA ARG A 398 -15.74 11.04 22.02
C ARG A 398 -14.64 12.07 22.36
N VAL A 399 -13.71 12.28 21.44
CA VAL A 399 -12.68 13.33 21.51
C VAL A 399 -13.27 14.64 20.95
N SER A 400 -12.84 15.80 21.45
CA SER A 400 -13.49 17.10 21.21
C SER A 400 -12.61 18.06 20.41
N LEU A 401 -12.92 18.25 19.13
CA LEU A 401 -12.06 18.87 18.11
C LEU A 401 -12.34 20.38 17.86
N GLY A 402 -12.89 21.09 18.86
CA GLY A 402 -13.15 22.54 18.77
C GLY A 402 -14.40 22.94 17.96
N ASP A 403 -14.42 24.19 17.46
CA ASP A 403 -15.57 24.80 16.77
C ASP A 403 -15.52 24.60 15.24
N TRP A 404 -16.42 23.76 14.74
CA TRP A 404 -16.63 23.43 13.33
C TRP A 404 -17.89 24.10 12.74
N SER A 405 -18.44 25.14 13.38
CA SER A 405 -19.65 25.85 12.94
C SER A 405 -19.60 26.39 11.51
N GLY A 406 -18.40 26.75 11.03
CA GLY A 406 -18.16 27.21 9.66
C GLY A 406 -18.20 26.11 8.57
N VAL A 407 -18.27 24.82 8.94
CA VAL A 407 -18.08 23.68 8.03
C VAL A 407 -19.40 22.98 7.68
N ASN A 408 -19.69 22.81 6.38
CA ASN A 408 -20.90 22.13 5.89
C ASN A 408 -20.66 20.70 5.35
N LEU A 409 -19.41 20.30 5.07
CA LEU A 409 -19.05 18.93 4.69
C LEU A 409 -17.61 18.61 5.12
N VAL A 410 -17.39 17.37 5.57
CA VAL A 410 -16.08 16.77 5.88
C VAL A 410 -16.02 15.41 5.17
N ARG A 411 -14.86 14.99 4.67
CA ARG A 411 -14.57 13.62 4.23
C ARG A 411 -13.20 13.22 4.70
N GLN A 412 -13.11 12.07 5.35
CA GLN A 412 -11.85 11.46 5.75
C GLN A 412 -11.16 10.85 4.52
N ALA A 413 -9.85 10.96 4.40
CA ALA A 413 -9.06 10.55 3.23
C ALA A 413 -7.59 10.25 3.61
N ASP A 414 -6.77 9.93 2.61
CA ASP A 414 -5.30 10.00 2.61
C ASP A 414 -4.91 10.48 1.20
N LEU A 415 -4.77 11.81 1.02
CA LEU A 415 -4.62 12.48 -0.28
C LEU A 415 -3.18 12.74 -0.69
N ASP A 416 -2.21 12.61 0.24
CA ASP A 416 -0.77 12.67 -0.07
C ASP A 416 0.01 11.36 0.19
N ARG A 417 -0.66 10.32 0.69
CA ARG A 417 -0.11 8.97 0.95
C ARG A 417 0.93 8.95 2.06
N ASP A 418 0.87 9.89 3.00
CA ASP A 418 1.71 9.91 4.20
C ASP A 418 1.28 8.86 5.26
N GLY A 419 0.07 8.29 5.12
CA GLY A 419 -0.50 7.25 5.97
C GLY A 419 -1.30 7.74 7.18
N TYR A 420 -1.48 9.05 7.33
CA TYR A 420 -2.34 9.68 8.33
C TYR A 420 -3.67 10.10 7.69
N ALA A 421 -4.69 10.35 8.53
CA ALA A 421 -6.04 10.63 8.06
C ALA A 421 -6.25 12.12 7.72
N ASP A 422 -6.36 12.40 6.43
CA ASP A 422 -6.72 13.72 5.89
C ASP A 422 -8.21 14.05 6.05
N LEU A 423 -8.52 15.35 6.15
CA LEU A 423 -9.88 15.85 6.01
C LEU A 423 -10.03 16.77 4.78
N LEU A 424 -10.89 16.37 3.84
CA LEU A 424 -11.40 17.23 2.78
C LEU A 424 -12.63 17.99 3.28
N VAL A 425 -12.50 19.30 3.47
CA VAL A 425 -13.42 20.13 4.26
C VAL A 425 -14.02 21.27 3.42
N ARG A 426 -15.35 21.36 3.38
CA ARG A 426 -16.08 22.43 2.69
C ARG A 426 -16.79 23.35 3.68
N THR A 427 -16.50 24.64 3.60
CA THR A 427 -17.09 25.69 4.43
C THR A 427 -18.46 26.16 3.92
N THR A 428 -19.21 26.89 4.76
CA THR A 428 -20.58 27.34 4.49
C THR A 428 -20.71 28.31 3.31
N ASP A 429 -19.65 29.04 2.97
CA ASP A 429 -19.53 29.89 1.76
C ASP A 429 -19.39 29.09 0.45
N GLY A 430 -18.98 27.82 0.53
CA GLY A 430 -18.66 26.97 -0.63
C GLY A 430 -17.18 26.96 -1.02
N SER A 431 -16.28 27.41 -0.16
CA SER A 431 -14.84 27.15 -0.28
C SER A 431 -14.49 25.74 0.18
N LEU A 432 -13.45 25.14 -0.42
CA LEU A 432 -12.97 23.78 -0.14
C LEU A 432 -11.51 23.83 0.30
N TYR A 433 -11.18 23.01 1.28
CA TYR A 433 -9.88 22.91 1.91
C TYR A 433 -9.47 21.44 2.06
N TRP A 434 -8.16 21.23 2.09
CA TRP A 434 -7.50 20.00 2.52
C TRP A 434 -6.82 20.30 3.86
N GLN A 435 -7.08 19.47 4.87
CA GLN A 435 -6.42 19.51 6.17
C GLN A 435 -5.66 18.20 6.38
N HIS A 436 -4.38 18.30 6.73
CA HIS A 436 -3.45 17.16 6.81
C HIS A 436 -2.48 17.33 7.97
N TYR A 437 -1.93 16.23 8.50
CA TYR A 437 -0.98 16.26 9.61
C TYR A 437 0.46 16.43 9.11
N ASN A 438 1.04 17.63 9.19
CA ASN A 438 2.42 17.82 8.77
C ASN A 438 3.40 17.24 9.80
N LEU A 439 3.84 16.01 9.54
CA LEU A 439 4.87 15.26 10.28
C LEU A 439 6.16 16.04 10.55
N SER A 440 6.53 17.01 9.71
CA SER A 440 7.74 17.83 9.88
C SER A 440 7.58 18.95 10.92
N THR A 441 6.33 19.35 11.23
CA THR A 441 6.04 20.37 12.25
C THR A 441 5.33 19.80 13.48
N GLY A 442 4.67 18.66 13.34
CA GLY A 442 3.83 18.03 14.36
C GLY A 442 2.42 18.64 14.48
N ASN A 443 1.98 19.44 13.50
CA ASN A 443 0.70 20.17 13.51
C ASN A 443 -0.10 19.92 12.24
N THR A 444 -1.42 20.10 12.31
CA THR A 444 -2.30 20.12 11.13
C THR A 444 -2.07 21.40 10.30
N GLU A 445 -1.89 21.25 8.99
CA GLU A 445 -1.85 22.35 8.02
C GLU A 445 -3.10 22.39 7.15
N VAL A 446 -3.44 23.58 6.63
CA VAL A 446 -4.72 23.84 5.93
C VAL A 446 -4.48 24.51 4.58
N SER A 447 -4.75 23.76 3.51
CA SER A 447 -4.55 24.18 2.12
C SER A 447 -5.87 24.46 1.42
N ALA A 448 -6.00 25.60 0.74
CA ALA A 448 -7.21 25.95 0.00
C ALA A 448 -7.23 25.33 -1.41
N LEU A 449 -8.30 24.58 -1.72
CA LEU A 449 -8.53 23.92 -3.02
C LEU A 449 -9.50 24.69 -3.94
N GLY A 450 -9.90 25.90 -3.54
CA GLY A 450 -10.72 26.81 -4.33
C GLY A 450 -12.17 26.95 -3.84
N SER A 451 -12.99 27.67 -4.59
CA SER A 451 -14.36 28.05 -4.20
C SER A 451 -15.41 27.69 -5.27
N GLY A 452 -16.70 27.85 -4.92
CA GLY A 452 -17.83 27.43 -5.78
C GLY A 452 -18.21 25.95 -5.62
N TRP A 453 -17.63 25.25 -4.64
CA TRP A 453 -17.94 23.84 -4.35
C TRP A 453 -19.32 23.63 -3.72
N ASN A 454 -20.04 24.70 -3.38
CA ASN A 454 -21.48 24.67 -3.10
C ASN A 454 -22.33 24.29 -4.35
N GLY A 455 -21.77 24.36 -5.57
CA GLY A 455 -22.38 23.79 -6.77
C GLY A 455 -22.44 22.25 -6.78
N MET A 456 -21.68 21.58 -5.91
CA MET A 456 -21.71 20.13 -5.73
C MET A 456 -22.69 19.73 -4.62
N LYS A 457 -23.69 18.94 -5.00
CA LYS A 457 -24.72 18.41 -4.09
C LYS A 457 -24.22 17.20 -3.30
N VAL A 458 -23.37 16.38 -3.92
CA VAL A 458 -22.61 15.30 -3.28
C VAL A 458 -21.13 15.53 -3.53
N MET A 459 -20.32 15.27 -2.52
CA MET A 459 -18.87 15.08 -2.63
C MET A 459 -18.50 13.88 -1.75
N LEU A 460 -17.62 13.01 -2.23
CA LEU A 460 -17.08 11.87 -1.50
C LEU A 460 -15.70 11.51 -2.05
N VAL A 461 -14.79 11.14 -1.16
CA VAL A 461 -13.48 10.55 -1.49
C VAL A 461 -13.62 9.06 -1.23
N PRO A 462 -13.73 8.20 -2.26
CA PRO A 462 -13.95 6.77 -2.06
C PRO A 462 -12.64 5.98 -1.97
N GLY A 463 -11.48 6.64 -2.10
CA GLY A 463 -10.17 6.05 -2.37
C GLY A 463 -9.84 6.04 -3.86
N ASP A 464 -8.89 5.22 -4.30
CA ASP A 464 -8.54 5.09 -5.73
C ASP A 464 -9.64 4.34 -6.52
N VAL A 465 -10.26 5.03 -7.48
CA VAL A 465 -11.18 4.42 -8.47
C VAL A 465 -10.61 4.47 -9.89
N THR A 466 -9.46 5.11 -10.10
CA THR A 466 -8.79 5.20 -11.40
C THR A 466 -7.81 4.07 -11.69
N GLY A 467 -7.28 3.43 -10.64
CA GLY A 467 -6.28 2.35 -10.68
C GLY A 467 -4.83 2.85 -10.79
N ASP A 468 -4.55 4.09 -10.35
CA ASP A 468 -3.21 4.71 -10.42
C ASP A 468 -2.48 4.92 -9.08
N GLY A 469 -3.10 4.55 -7.95
CA GLY A 469 -2.49 4.46 -6.62
C GLY A 469 -2.77 5.65 -5.68
N TYR A 470 -3.60 6.60 -6.11
CA TYR A 470 -3.94 7.82 -5.38
C TYR A 470 -5.46 7.95 -5.14
N GLN A 471 -5.87 8.49 -3.99
CA GLN A 471 -7.28 8.65 -3.69
C GLN A 471 -7.94 9.74 -4.54
N ASP A 472 -9.10 9.41 -5.14
CA ASP A 472 -9.85 10.27 -6.04
C ASP A 472 -10.98 11.04 -5.32
N LEU A 473 -11.46 12.13 -5.90
CA LEU A 473 -12.70 12.79 -5.48
C LEU A 473 -13.81 12.56 -6.51
N LEU A 474 -14.95 12.02 -6.06
CA LEU A 474 -16.19 11.96 -6.84
C LEU A 474 -17.18 13.01 -6.35
N ALA A 475 -17.77 13.76 -7.29
CA ALA A 475 -18.74 14.81 -6.98
C ALA A 475 -19.96 14.76 -7.92
N VAL A 476 -21.15 15.03 -7.39
CA VAL A 476 -22.39 15.16 -8.16
C VAL A 476 -22.87 16.60 -8.11
N ASP A 477 -23.02 17.24 -9.27
CA ASP A 477 -23.49 18.62 -9.36
C ASP A 477 -25.02 18.75 -9.20
N SER A 478 -25.51 19.99 -9.08
CA SER A 478 -26.94 20.29 -8.95
C SER A 478 -27.81 19.82 -10.13
N SER A 479 -27.22 19.57 -11.31
CA SER A 479 -27.88 19.02 -12.49
C SER A 479 -27.87 17.49 -12.54
N GLY A 480 -27.26 16.83 -11.55
CA GLY A 480 -27.14 15.38 -11.49
C GLY A 480 -26.04 14.79 -12.39
N ASN A 481 -25.08 15.60 -12.86
CA ASN A 481 -23.88 15.06 -13.49
C ASN A 481 -22.89 14.59 -12.43
N ILE A 482 -22.31 13.42 -12.63
CA ILE A 482 -21.22 12.90 -11.81
C ILE A 482 -19.87 13.22 -12.47
N TRP A 483 -18.93 13.68 -11.65
CA TRP A 483 -17.59 14.13 -12.03
C TRP A 483 -16.55 13.37 -11.21
N LEU A 484 -15.53 12.85 -11.88
CA LEU A 484 -14.28 12.37 -11.29
C LEU A 484 -13.27 13.50 -11.28
N TYR A 485 -12.63 13.71 -10.13
CA TYR A 485 -11.50 14.60 -9.92
C TYR A 485 -10.31 13.72 -9.54
N PRO A 486 -9.40 13.42 -10.49
CA PRO A 486 -8.35 12.44 -10.24
C PRO A 486 -7.41 12.86 -9.11
N GLY A 487 -7.00 11.91 -8.27
CA GLY A 487 -5.97 12.13 -7.25
C GLY A 487 -4.62 12.56 -7.84
N THR A 488 -3.73 13.09 -6.98
CA THR A 488 -2.33 13.40 -7.35
C THR A 488 -1.30 12.86 -6.38
N GLY A 489 -1.71 12.32 -5.22
CA GLY A 489 -0.80 11.93 -4.14
C GLY A 489 -0.09 13.12 -3.48
N HIS A 490 -0.62 14.33 -3.62
CA HIS A 490 -0.07 15.58 -3.07
C HIS A 490 -1.17 16.52 -2.55
N GLY A 491 -2.24 15.97 -1.94
CA GLY A 491 -3.29 16.77 -1.28
C GLY A 491 -4.20 17.57 -2.21
N ASN A 492 -4.16 17.30 -3.52
CA ASN A 492 -4.90 18.05 -4.54
C ASN A 492 -5.36 17.15 -5.70
N PHE A 493 -6.18 17.69 -6.60
CA PHE A 493 -6.83 16.94 -7.68
C PHE A 493 -6.53 17.50 -9.08
N GLY A 494 -6.42 16.59 -10.05
CA GLY A 494 -6.25 16.92 -11.46
C GLY A 494 -7.52 17.38 -12.18
N SER A 495 -7.40 17.60 -13.48
CA SER A 495 -8.52 18.03 -14.35
C SER A 495 -9.68 17.03 -14.34
N ARG A 496 -10.87 17.52 -13.99
CA ARG A 496 -12.06 16.67 -13.82
C ARG A 496 -12.57 16.04 -15.12
N VAL A 497 -13.09 14.82 -15.02
CA VAL A 497 -13.73 14.05 -16.10
C VAL A 497 -15.22 13.88 -15.77
N LYS A 498 -16.10 14.08 -16.74
CA LYS A 498 -17.54 13.78 -16.58
C LYS A 498 -17.77 12.29 -16.78
N LEU A 499 -18.23 11.58 -15.75
CA LEU A 499 -18.53 10.14 -15.86
C LEU A 499 -19.96 9.86 -16.34
N GLY A 500 -20.91 10.79 -16.13
CA GLY A 500 -22.31 10.54 -16.46
C GLY A 500 -23.29 11.62 -16.03
N TYR A 501 -24.58 11.28 -16.03
CA TYR A 501 -25.71 12.14 -15.66
C TYR A 501 -26.84 11.31 -15.00
N GLY A 502 -27.87 11.97 -14.46
CA GLY A 502 -29.04 11.33 -13.83
C GLY A 502 -28.87 10.99 -12.34
N TRP A 503 -27.72 11.30 -11.73
CA TRP A 503 -27.44 10.98 -10.32
C TRP A 503 -28.26 11.80 -9.32
N ASN A 504 -28.96 12.85 -9.78
CA ASN A 504 -29.97 13.57 -9.02
C ASN A 504 -31.12 12.67 -8.52
N MET A 505 -31.32 11.49 -9.11
CA MET A 505 -32.31 10.49 -8.67
C MET A 505 -32.09 10.01 -7.22
N TYR A 506 -30.87 10.11 -6.69
CA TYR A 506 -30.51 9.73 -5.32
C TYR A 506 -30.63 10.88 -4.32
N GLY A 507 -31.08 12.06 -4.73
CA GLY A 507 -31.13 13.21 -3.84
C GLY A 507 -29.72 13.70 -3.49
N ALA A 508 -29.25 13.42 -2.27
CA ALA A 508 -27.86 13.57 -1.84
C ALA A 508 -27.29 12.24 -1.27
N ASN A 509 -28.02 11.14 -1.44
CA ASN A 509 -27.80 9.87 -0.75
C ASN A 509 -26.94 8.95 -1.61
N VAL A 510 -25.71 9.40 -1.84
CA VAL A 510 -24.65 8.66 -2.55
C VAL A 510 -23.40 8.68 -1.66
N PHE A 511 -22.83 7.51 -1.48
CA PHE A 511 -21.82 7.17 -0.48
C PHE A 511 -20.75 6.29 -1.13
N GLY A 512 -19.60 6.18 -0.50
CA GLY A 512 -18.47 5.37 -0.98
C GLY A 512 -17.41 5.30 0.11
N LYS A 513 -16.21 4.89 -0.28
CA LYS A 513 -15.12 4.51 0.64
C LYS A 513 -15.38 3.16 1.29
N GLY A 514 -15.45 2.16 0.42
CA GLY A 514 -15.39 0.77 0.82
C GLY A 514 -15.40 -0.19 -0.35
N ASP A 515 -14.68 -1.31 -0.20
CA ASP A 515 -14.86 -2.49 -1.04
C ASP A 515 -15.95 -3.35 -0.40
N PHE A 516 -17.13 -3.36 -1.02
CA PHE A 516 -18.28 -4.16 -0.62
C PHE A 516 -18.38 -5.47 -1.42
N THR A 517 -17.48 -5.70 -2.39
CA THR A 517 -17.48 -6.88 -3.26
C THR A 517 -16.29 -7.81 -3.08
N GLY A 518 -15.35 -7.46 -2.21
CA GLY A 518 -14.20 -8.28 -1.81
C GLY A 518 -13.13 -8.45 -2.90
N ASP A 519 -13.09 -7.57 -3.91
CA ASP A 519 -12.15 -7.67 -5.03
C ASP A 519 -11.03 -6.60 -5.01
N GLY A 520 -10.95 -5.79 -3.95
CA GLY A 520 -9.93 -4.76 -3.78
C GLY A 520 -10.12 -3.54 -4.69
N LYS A 521 -11.35 -3.30 -5.16
CA LYS A 521 -11.73 -2.08 -5.88
C LYS A 521 -12.83 -1.36 -5.11
N LEU A 522 -12.75 -0.04 -5.05
CA LEU A 522 -13.58 0.73 -4.14
C LEU A 522 -14.93 1.07 -4.79
N ASP A 523 -15.99 0.62 -4.12
CA ASP A 523 -17.37 0.66 -4.59
C ASP A 523 -18.10 1.93 -4.10
N LEU A 524 -19.26 2.22 -4.71
CA LEU A 524 -20.20 3.21 -4.20
C LEU A 524 -21.55 2.57 -3.84
N LEU A 525 -22.18 3.09 -2.78
CA LEU A 525 -23.55 2.81 -2.42
C LEU A 525 -24.44 4.03 -2.66
N ALA A 526 -25.65 3.83 -3.19
CA ALA A 526 -26.60 4.90 -3.46
C ALA A 526 -28.04 4.48 -3.08
N GLN A 527 -28.78 5.37 -2.41
CA GLN A 527 -30.15 5.09 -1.97
C GLN A 527 -31.15 5.95 -2.76
N ASP A 528 -32.12 5.31 -3.42
CA ASP A 528 -33.17 6.03 -4.15
C ASP A 528 -34.33 6.47 -3.25
N SER A 529 -35.18 7.37 -3.76
CA SER A 529 -36.31 7.93 -3.01
C SER A 529 -37.34 6.91 -2.51
N SER A 530 -37.32 5.68 -3.02
CA SER A 530 -38.18 4.57 -2.57
C SER A 530 -37.51 3.69 -1.50
N GLY A 531 -36.32 4.08 -1.01
CA GLY A 531 -35.58 3.33 0.02
C GLY A 531 -34.90 2.07 -0.50
N ASN A 532 -34.72 1.91 -1.82
CA ASN A 532 -33.86 0.84 -2.35
C ASN A 532 -32.40 1.28 -2.22
N LEU A 533 -31.55 0.37 -1.76
CA LEU A 533 -30.09 0.55 -1.73
C LEU A 533 -29.47 -0.14 -2.96
N TRP A 534 -28.60 0.59 -3.64
CA TRP A 534 -27.93 0.17 -4.87
C TRP A 534 -26.41 0.19 -4.70
N LEU A 535 -25.75 -0.87 -5.15
CA LEU A 535 -24.30 -1.00 -5.24
C LEU A 535 -23.85 -0.69 -6.66
N TYR A 536 -22.89 0.23 -6.80
CA TYR A 536 -22.12 0.47 -8.02
C TYR A 536 -20.73 -0.11 -7.81
N LYS A 537 -20.44 -1.23 -8.49
CA LYS A 537 -19.15 -1.89 -8.37
C LYS A 537 -18.02 -1.03 -8.96
N GLY A 538 -16.92 -0.84 -8.23
CA GLY A 538 -15.70 -0.20 -8.69
C GLY A 538 -14.96 -1.03 -9.73
N THR A 539 -14.29 -0.37 -10.68
CA THR A 539 -13.58 -1.04 -11.79
C THR A 539 -12.07 -0.78 -11.85
N GLY A 540 -11.55 0.15 -11.05
CA GLY A 540 -10.11 0.52 -11.09
C GLY A 540 -9.68 1.05 -12.47
N ASN A 541 -10.58 1.76 -13.16
CA ASN A 541 -10.36 2.24 -14.52
C ASN A 541 -10.93 3.65 -14.72
N LYS A 542 -10.03 4.63 -14.78
CA LYS A 542 -10.28 6.07 -15.02
C LYS A 542 -11.31 6.42 -16.11
N SER A 543 -11.48 5.58 -17.12
CA SER A 543 -12.43 5.83 -18.23
C SER A 543 -13.85 5.31 -17.98
N ALA A 544 -14.01 4.37 -17.05
CA ALA A 544 -15.30 3.76 -16.70
C ALA A 544 -15.27 3.22 -15.25
N PRO A 545 -15.00 4.07 -14.24
CA PRO A 545 -14.61 3.65 -12.88
C PRO A 545 -15.70 2.92 -12.08
N LEU A 546 -16.95 2.96 -12.56
CA LEU A 546 -18.12 2.37 -11.94
C LEU A 546 -18.89 1.50 -12.94
N ALA A 547 -19.24 0.28 -12.53
CA ALA A 547 -20.08 -0.64 -13.29
C ALA A 547 -21.56 -0.26 -13.24
N SER A 548 -22.41 -1.06 -13.93
CA SER A 548 -23.86 -0.93 -13.81
C SER A 548 -24.34 -1.32 -12.40
N ARG A 549 -25.28 -0.55 -11.85
CA ARG A 549 -25.77 -0.74 -10.48
C ARG A 549 -26.54 -2.05 -10.29
N VAL A 550 -26.35 -2.69 -9.14
CA VAL A 550 -27.14 -3.82 -8.64
C VAL A 550 -27.95 -3.36 -7.42
N LYS A 551 -29.19 -3.85 -7.24
CA LYS A 551 -29.94 -3.55 -6.02
C LYS A 551 -29.57 -4.55 -4.93
N ILE A 552 -29.14 -4.04 -3.78
CA ILE A 552 -28.66 -4.84 -2.63
C ILE A 552 -29.56 -4.72 -1.39
N GLY A 553 -30.54 -3.82 -1.38
CA GLY A 553 -31.39 -3.61 -0.21
C GLY A 553 -32.69 -2.85 -0.47
N TYR A 554 -33.58 -2.91 0.53
CA TYR A 554 -34.91 -2.29 0.55
C TYR A 554 -35.18 -1.68 1.94
N GLY A 555 -36.05 -0.67 2.03
CA GLY A 555 -36.45 -0.06 3.30
C GLY A 555 -35.38 0.83 3.97
N PHE A 556 -34.34 1.23 3.24
CA PHE A 556 -33.29 2.13 3.72
C PHE A 556 -33.80 3.57 3.77
N HIS A 557 -34.58 3.88 4.81
CA HIS A 557 -35.16 5.19 5.09
C HIS A 557 -34.45 5.87 6.27
N TYR A 558 -33.15 6.12 6.09
CA TYR A 558 -32.28 6.71 7.11
C TYR A 558 -32.06 8.22 6.91
N THR A 559 -31.67 8.91 7.98
CA THR A 559 -31.45 10.38 8.02
C THR A 559 -29.99 10.79 7.83
N ALA A 560 -29.06 9.85 7.94
CA ALA A 560 -27.65 9.99 7.61
C ALA A 560 -27.04 8.60 7.41
N TYR A 561 -25.92 8.56 6.68
CA TYR A 561 -25.10 7.36 6.47
C TYR A 561 -23.63 7.77 6.61
N VAL A 562 -22.79 6.87 7.12
CA VAL A 562 -21.33 7.00 7.16
C VAL A 562 -20.73 5.73 6.56
N MET A 563 -19.72 5.93 5.71
CA MET A 563 -18.84 4.91 5.15
C MET A 563 -17.45 5.53 5.18
N ASN A 564 -16.63 5.06 6.10
CA ASN A 564 -15.33 5.61 6.45
C ASN A 564 -14.22 4.54 6.30
N GLY A 565 -14.57 3.25 6.40
CA GLY A 565 -13.69 2.11 6.15
C GLY A 565 -14.17 0.85 6.91
N ASP A 566 -13.22 -0.01 7.28
CA ASP A 566 -13.42 -1.17 8.17
C ASP A 566 -13.39 -0.72 9.64
N MET A 567 -14.55 -0.58 10.29
CA MET A 567 -14.62 -0.25 11.73
C MET A 567 -14.66 -1.51 12.60
N THR A 568 -15.17 -2.62 12.07
CA THR A 568 -15.23 -3.92 12.73
C THR A 568 -13.86 -4.57 12.90
N GLY A 569 -12.86 -4.15 12.13
CA GLY A 569 -11.53 -4.75 12.01
C GLY A 569 -11.53 -6.05 11.20
N ASN A 570 -12.61 -6.38 10.51
CA ASN A 570 -12.83 -7.69 9.90
C ASN A 570 -12.14 -7.85 8.51
N GLY A 571 -11.71 -6.75 7.88
CA GLY A 571 -11.13 -6.71 6.53
C GLY A 571 -12.07 -6.22 5.43
N HIS A 572 -13.30 -5.84 5.75
CA HIS A 572 -14.32 -5.35 4.83
C HIS A 572 -14.87 -4.01 5.33
N SER A 573 -15.29 -3.17 4.39
CA SER A 573 -15.79 -1.84 4.74
C SER A 573 -17.24 -1.89 5.22
N ASP A 574 -17.54 -1.11 6.25
CA ASP A 574 -18.81 -1.14 6.98
C ASP A 574 -19.73 0.04 6.59
N LEU A 575 -21.01 -0.06 6.95
CA LEU A 575 -21.98 1.03 6.80
C LEU A 575 -22.64 1.36 8.15
N ILE A 576 -22.54 2.61 8.61
CA ILE A 576 -23.34 3.14 9.72
C ILE A 576 -24.52 3.94 9.16
N ALA A 577 -25.74 3.61 9.58
CA ALA A 577 -26.95 4.37 9.21
C ALA A 577 -27.69 4.91 10.43
N ARG A 578 -28.13 6.18 10.39
CA ARG A 578 -28.85 6.85 11.50
C ARG A 578 -30.35 6.94 11.24
N ASP A 579 -31.18 6.36 12.10
CA ASP A 579 -32.64 6.46 11.98
C ASP A 579 -33.19 7.81 12.44
N SER A 580 -34.49 8.05 12.25
CA SER A 580 -35.17 9.29 12.66
C SER A 580 -35.26 9.51 14.17
N SER A 581 -35.05 8.46 14.97
CA SER A 581 -34.96 8.51 16.43
C SER A 581 -33.52 8.75 16.91
N GLY A 582 -32.57 8.92 15.99
CA GLY A 582 -31.16 9.17 16.31
C GLY A 582 -30.40 7.94 16.77
N ASN A 583 -30.89 6.72 16.52
CA ASN A 583 -30.11 5.50 16.74
C ASN A 583 -29.12 5.29 15.58
N LEU A 584 -27.90 4.87 15.91
CA LEU A 584 -26.92 4.39 14.93
C LEU A 584 -27.03 2.88 14.78
N TRP A 585 -27.05 2.44 13.53
CA TRP A 585 -27.12 1.04 13.12
C TRP A 585 -25.91 0.69 12.25
N LEU A 586 -25.07 -0.22 12.73
CA LEU A 586 -23.97 -0.83 11.98
C LEU A 586 -24.52 -1.94 11.09
N TYR A 587 -24.19 -1.90 9.80
CA TYR A 587 -24.26 -2.99 8.86
C TYR A 587 -22.83 -3.42 8.56
N GLU A 588 -22.45 -4.64 8.96
CA GLU A 588 -21.07 -5.12 8.80
C GLU A 588 -20.79 -5.50 7.34
N GLY A 589 -19.63 -5.13 6.81
CA GLY A 589 -19.16 -5.54 5.49
C GLY A 589 -18.88 -7.05 5.43
N THR A 590 -19.19 -7.68 4.30
CA THR A 590 -19.06 -9.15 4.12
C THR A 590 -18.09 -9.57 3.03
N GLY A 591 -17.72 -8.67 2.12
CA GLY A 591 -16.97 -8.99 0.90
C GLY A 591 -17.73 -9.87 -0.11
N ASP A 592 -19.02 -10.17 0.09
CA ASP A 592 -19.85 -10.96 -0.82
C ASP A 592 -20.78 -10.04 -1.63
N VAL A 593 -20.53 -9.89 -2.93
CA VAL A 593 -21.36 -9.11 -3.86
C VAL A 593 -22.85 -9.50 -3.87
N SER A 594 -23.20 -10.73 -3.45
CA SER A 594 -24.60 -11.18 -3.33
C SER A 594 -25.26 -10.80 -2.00
N HIS A 595 -24.48 -10.59 -0.94
CA HIS A 595 -24.93 -10.19 0.40
C HIS A 595 -23.95 -9.19 1.05
N PRO A 596 -23.68 -8.01 0.44
CA PRO A 596 -22.53 -7.16 0.78
C PRO A 596 -22.57 -6.52 2.17
N LEU A 597 -23.72 -6.60 2.84
CA LEU A 597 -23.99 -6.03 4.16
C LEU A 597 -24.71 -7.04 5.04
N ALA A 598 -24.21 -7.25 6.25
CA ALA A 598 -24.80 -8.11 7.27
C ALA A 598 -26.10 -7.53 7.87
N SER A 599 -26.77 -8.33 8.70
CA SER A 599 -27.94 -7.87 9.47
C SER A 599 -27.54 -6.82 10.50
N ARG A 600 -28.28 -5.70 10.54
CA ARG A 600 -27.88 -4.51 11.31
C ARG A 600 -27.87 -4.70 12.83
N VAL A 601 -26.87 -4.13 13.50
CA VAL A 601 -26.73 -4.07 14.96
C VAL A 601 -26.83 -2.61 15.43
N LYS A 602 -27.53 -2.34 16.54
CA LYS A 602 -27.59 -0.98 17.11
C LYS A 602 -26.32 -0.68 17.89
N ILE A 603 -25.57 0.34 17.49
CA ILE A 603 -24.28 0.75 18.10
C ILE A 603 -24.35 2.06 18.89
N GLY A 604 -25.44 2.82 18.78
CA GLY A 604 -25.57 4.12 19.47
C GLY A 604 -26.98 4.71 19.47
N TYR A 605 -27.18 5.80 20.21
CA TYR A 605 -28.42 6.58 20.26
C TYR A 605 -28.16 8.06 20.58
N GLY A 606 -29.14 8.94 20.31
CA GLY A 606 -29.03 10.38 20.55
C GLY A 606 -28.38 11.19 19.42
N TYR A 607 -28.01 10.56 18.30
CA TYR A 607 -27.23 11.19 17.23
C TYR A 607 -28.02 12.13 16.31
N ASN A 608 -29.28 12.46 16.63
CA ASN A 608 -30.11 13.41 15.86
C ASN A 608 -29.53 14.83 15.83
N GLY A 609 -28.82 15.24 16.87
CA GLY A 609 -28.17 16.56 16.97
C GLY A 609 -26.84 16.70 16.21
N TYR A 610 -26.51 15.81 15.27
CA TYR A 610 -25.19 15.75 14.62
C TYR A 610 -25.27 15.73 13.09
N ARG A 611 -24.18 16.11 12.45
CA ARG A 611 -23.83 15.79 11.05
C ARG A 611 -22.64 14.85 11.09
N LEU A 612 -22.83 13.61 10.65
CA LEU A 612 -21.83 12.54 10.67
C LEU A 612 -21.01 12.55 9.37
N SER A 613 -19.75 12.11 9.38
CA SER A 613 -18.86 12.04 8.20
C SER A 613 -17.71 11.05 8.36
#